data_AF-A0A3N2MP12-F1
#
_entry.id   AF-A0A3N2MP12-F1
#
_cell.length_a   1.000
_cell.length_b   1.000
_cell.length_c   1.000
_cell.angle_alpha   90.00
_cell.angle_beta   90.00
_cell.angle_gamma   90.00
#
_symmetry.space_group_name_H-M   'P 1'
#
loop_
_entity.id
_entity.type
_entity.pdbx_description
1 polymer ?
#
loop_
_entity_poly.entity_id
_entity_poly.type
_entity_poly.pdbx_seq_one_letter_code
_entity_poly.pdbx_strand_id
1 'polypeptide(L)'
;MKEAGRLLAYEFSIIAIFVLYANSTPMKRFLISALTLCTLCVVEANDTIRAKDFGITPDTYINYAEPINRLFDSSRNKDAVIVFEPGRYDIWTDGAVRKEIYITNIRGEGRKVGGGVREACG
;
A
#
# COMPACT_ATOMS: atom_id res chain seq x y z
N MET A 1 -11.63 -9.42 -8.27
CA MET A 1 -11.99 -8.80 -9.57
C MET A 1 -10.90 -7.90 -10.18
N LYS A 2 -10.00 -7.25 -9.41
CA LYS A 2 -8.90 -6.42 -9.95
C LYS A 2 -7.75 -7.21 -10.62
N GLU A 3 -7.59 -8.50 -10.32
CA GLU A 3 -6.52 -9.33 -10.91
C GLU A 3 -6.91 -9.88 -12.29
N ALA A 4 -8.15 -10.35 -12.46
CA ALA A 4 -8.64 -10.84 -13.75
C ALA A 4 -8.65 -9.76 -14.86
N GLY A 5 -8.96 -8.50 -14.50
CA GLY A 5 -8.89 -7.38 -15.44
C GLY A 5 -7.47 -6.99 -15.85
N ARG A 6 -6.48 -7.19 -14.96
CA ARG A 6 -5.05 -6.96 -15.27
C ARG A 6 -4.49 -8.04 -16.20
N LEU A 7 -4.96 -9.29 -16.06
CA LEU A 7 -4.60 -10.37 -16.96
C LEU A 7 -5.08 -10.13 -18.39
N LEU A 8 -6.35 -9.80 -18.57
CA LEU A 8 -6.88 -9.52 -19.91
C LEU A 8 -6.24 -8.27 -20.53
N ALA A 9 -5.96 -7.23 -19.74
CA ALA A 9 -5.28 -6.04 -20.22
C ALA A 9 -3.84 -6.33 -20.71
N TYR A 10 -3.10 -7.24 -20.07
CA TYR A 10 -1.77 -7.62 -20.57
C TYR A 10 -1.89 -8.36 -21.91
N GLU A 11 -2.84 -9.29 -22.05
CA GLU A 11 -3.02 -10.10 -23.26
C GLU A 11 -3.27 -9.19 -24.49
N PHE A 12 -4.19 -8.23 -24.37
CA PHE A 12 -4.47 -7.26 -25.44
C PHE A 12 -3.26 -6.36 -25.75
N SER A 13 -2.46 -6.01 -24.74
CA SER A 13 -1.26 -5.19 -24.94
C SER A 13 -0.17 -5.92 -25.73
N ILE A 14 0.04 -7.22 -25.47
CA ILE A 14 1.04 -8.04 -26.16
C ILE A 14 0.68 -8.17 -27.65
N ILE A 15 -0.59 -8.45 -27.96
CA ILE A 15 -1.07 -8.58 -29.34
C ILE A 15 -0.88 -7.25 -30.09
N ALA A 16 -1.20 -6.12 -29.46
CA ALA A 16 -1.02 -4.79 -30.07
C ALA A 16 0.46 -4.48 -30.35
N ILE A 17 1.37 -4.79 -29.42
CA ILE A 17 2.82 -4.61 -29.60
C ILE A 17 3.33 -5.47 -30.76
N PHE A 18 2.88 -6.74 -30.87
CA PHE A 18 3.28 -7.64 -31.95
C PHE A 18 2.81 -7.15 -33.33
N VAL A 19 1.56 -6.69 -33.43
CA VAL A 19 0.99 -6.13 -34.67
C VAL A 19 1.71 -4.86 -35.11
N LEU A 20 2.07 -3.99 -34.16
CA LEU A 20 2.86 -2.78 -34.44
C LEU A 20 4.29 -3.11 -34.87
N TYR A 21 4.92 -4.13 -34.28
CA TYR A 21 6.25 -4.59 -34.66
C TYR A 21 6.28 -5.19 -36.08
N ALA A 22 5.28 -6.01 -36.44
CA ALA A 22 5.20 -6.68 -37.74
C ALA A 22 5.00 -5.69 -38.90
N ASN A 23 4.16 -4.67 -38.73
CA ASN A 23 3.81 -3.70 -39.78
C ASN A 23 4.81 -2.55 -39.96
N SER A 24 5.82 -2.44 -39.10
CA SER A 24 6.74 -1.29 -39.10
C SER A 24 8.03 -1.55 -39.88
N THR A 25 8.64 -0.50 -40.42
CA THR A 25 9.90 -0.55 -41.18
C THR A 25 11.08 -0.96 -40.27
N PRO A 26 12.18 -1.53 -40.82
CA PRO A 26 13.26 -2.10 -40.00
C PRO A 26 13.86 -1.12 -38.98
N MET A 27 13.98 0.18 -39.30
CA MET A 27 14.45 1.19 -38.33
C MET A 27 13.51 1.43 -37.15
N LYS A 28 12.19 1.39 -37.38
CA LYS A 28 11.19 1.61 -36.33
C LYS A 28 11.03 0.40 -35.42
N ARG A 29 11.35 -0.80 -35.92
CA ARG A 29 11.38 -2.05 -35.12
C ARG A 29 12.39 -1.97 -33.98
N PHE A 30 13.57 -1.37 -34.24
CA PHE A 30 14.58 -1.13 -33.19
C PHE A 30 14.09 -0.14 -32.13
N LEU A 31 13.35 0.90 -32.53
CA LEU A 31 12.79 1.87 -31.58
C LEU A 31 11.70 1.24 -30.71
N ILE A 32 10.81 0.43 -31.30
CA ILE A 32 9.76 -0.27 -30.55
C ILE A 32 10.38 -1.29 -29.60
N SER A 33 11.39 -2.06 -30.03
CA SER A 33 12.07 -3.03 -29.16
C SER A 33 12.83 -2.36 -28.02
N ALA A 34 13.47 -1.21 -28.28
CA ALA A 34 14.15 -0.46 -27.23
C ALA A 34 13.15 0.12 -26.21
N LEU A 35 12.01 0.61 -26.69
CA LEU A 35 10.96 1.17 -25.84
C LEU A 35 10.30 0.10 -24.96
N THR A 36 10.00 -1.08 -25.51
CA THR A 36 9.40 -2.20 -24.74
C THR A 36 10.37 -2.76 -23.71
N LEU A 37 11.65 -2.91 -24.06
CA LEU A 37 12.70 -3.34 -23.13
C LEU A 37 12.85 -2.34 -21.97
N CYS A 38 12.78 -1.03 -22.26
CA CYS A 38 12.84 0.02 -21.25
C CYS A 38 11.68 -0.05 -20.25
N THR A 39 10.46 -0.35 -20.73
CA THR A 39 9.29 -0.50 -19.84
C THR A 39 9.33 -1.74 -18.96
N LEU A 40 9.99 -2.82 -19.42
CA LEU A 40 10.17 -4.05 -18.64
C LEU A 40 11.17 -3.85 -17.49
N CYS A 41 12.20 -3.02 -17.67
CA CYS A 41 13.16 -2.70 -16.61
C CYS A 41 12.57 -1.92 -15.43
N VAL A 42 11.42 -1.25 -15.60
CA VAL A 42 10.78 -0.44 -14.55
C VAL A 42 9.93 -1.29 -13.59
N VAL A 43 9.68 -2.57 -13.91
CA VAL A 43 8.98 -3.50 -13.01
C VAL A 43 9.99 -4.11 -12.03
N GLU A 44 10.68 -3.27 -11.26
CA GLU A 44 11.31 -3.73 -10.02
C GLU A 44 10.22 -3.89 -8.95
N ALA A 45 10.27 -5.02 -8.23
CA ALA A 45 9.39 -5.33 -7.12
C ALA A 45 9.54 -4.26 -6.05
N ASN A 46 8.60 -3.31 -6.04
CA ASN A 46 8.59 -2.21 -5.08
C ASN A 46 7.97 -2.71 -3.77
N ASP A 47 8.71 -3.59 -3.11
CA ASP A 47 8.34 -4.22 -1.84
C ASP A 47 8.61 -3.29 -0.66
N THR A 48 9.06 -2.05 -0.90
CA THR A 48 9.29 -1.05 0.15
C THR A 48 8.28 0.08 0.05
N ILE A 49 7.50 0.29 1.12
CA ILE A 49 6.55 1.40 1.24
C ILE A 49 7.12 2.38 2.25
N ARG A 50 7.34 3.64 1.85
CA ARG A 50 7.84 4.67 2.77
C ARG A 50 6.67 5.35 3.45
N ALA A 51 6.72 5.47 4.78
CA ALA A 51 5.70 6.18 5.55
C ALA A 51 5.57 7.66 5.11
N LYS A 52 6.68 8.26 4.65
CA LYS A 52 6.73 9.61 4.09
C LYS A 52 5.78 9.83 2.92
N ASP A 53 5.57 8.81 2.08
CA ASP A 53 4.67 8.90 0.92
C ASP A 53 3.20 9.09 1.35
N PHE A 54 2.89 8.76 2.60
CA PHE A 54 1.59 8.94 3.24
C PHE A 54 1.53 10.23 4.09
N GLY A 55 2.53 11.10 3.98
CA GLY A 55 2.64 12.35 4.75
C GLY A 55 3.10 12.14 6.19
N ILE A 56 3.57 10.94 6.55
CA ILE A 56 4.02 10.62 7.90
C ILE A 56 5.49 11.02 8.02
N THR A 57 5.75 12.09 8.77
CA THR A 57 7.08 12.67 8.97
C THR A 57 7.36 12.84 10.46
N PRO A 58 8.62 12.66 10.91
CA PRO A 58 8.94 12.72 12.32
C PRO A 58 8.89 14.17 12.85
N ASP A 59 8.78 14.31 14.16
CA ASP A 59 9.00 15.55 14.93
C ASP A 59 8.01 16.70 14.63
N THR A 60 6.80 16.35 14.17
CA THR A 60 5.76 17.32 13.80
C THR A 60 4.71 17.57 14.87
N TYR A 61 4.66 16.75 15.93
CA TYR A 61 3.59 16.75 16.94
C TYR A 61 2.18 16.55 16.37
N ILE A 62 2.08 15.99 15.16
CA ILE A 62 0.81 15.69 14.49
C ILE A 62 0.39 14.26 14.85
N ASN A 63 -0.92 14.08 15.04
CA ASN A 63 -1.50 12.75 15.22
C ASN A 63 -1.47 11.95 13.91
N TYR A 64 -0.72 10.84 13.91
CA TYR A 64 -0.60 9.96 12.75
C TYR A 64 -1.55 8.76 12.74
N ALA A 65 -2.48 8.64 13.69
CA ALA A 65 -3.41 7.50 13.76
C ALA A 65 -4.12 7.20 12.43
N GLU A 66 -4.74 8.20 11.80
CA GLU A 66 -5.45 8.01 10.53
C GLU A 66 -4.50 7.78 9.32
N PRO A 67 -3.43 8.58 9.12
CA PRO A 67 -2.42 8.30 8.10
C PRO A 67 -1.82 6.89 8.18
N ILE A 68 -1.55 6.38 9.38
CA ILE A 68 -1.01 5.05 9.61
C ILE A 68 -2.03 3.96 9.21
N ASN A 69 -3.31 4.16 9.49
CA ASN A 69 -4.34 3.22 9.03
C ASN A 69 -4.37 3.13 7.49
N ARG A 70 -4.30 4.26 6.80
CA ARG A 70 -4.24 4.28 5.32
C ARG A 70 -2.98 3.60 4.79
N LEU A 71 -1.84 3.78 5.46
CA LEU A 71 -0.60 3.10 5.15
C LEU A 71 -0.77 1.57 5.23
N PHE A 72 -1.34 1.05 6.31
CA PHE A 72 -1.57 -0.39 6.47
C PHE A 72 -2.63 -0.94 5.51
N ASP A 73 -3.68 -0.19 5.19
CA ASP A 73 -4.66 -0.61 4.19
C ASP A 73 -4.02 -0.74 2.80
N SER A 74 -3.04 0.10 2.46
CA SER A 74 -2.30 0.04 1.20
C SER A 74 -1.35 -1.16 1.10
N SER A 75 -0.84 -1.63 2.24
CA SER A 75 0.10 -2.75 2.32
C SER A 75 -0.58 -4.11 2.55
N ARG A 76 -1.89 -4.14 2.82
CA ARG A 76 -2.62 -5.34 3.27
C ARG A 76 -2.54 -6.57 2.35
N ASN A 77 -2.33 -6.35 1.05
CA ASN A 77 -2.22 -7.43 0.04
C ASN A 77 -0.83 -7.50 -0.59
N LYS A 78 0.19 -6.93 0.06
CA LYS A 78 1.57 -6.93 -0.42
C LYS A 78 2.47 -7.45 0.68
N ASP A 79 3.46 -8.26 0.31
CA ASP A 79 4.56 -8.57 1.21
C ASP A 79 5.55 -7.39 1.16
N ALA A 80 5.24 -6.33 1.92
CA ALA A 80 5.93 -5.05 1.81
C ALA A 80 6.55 -4.63 3.15
N VAL A 81 7.79 -4.19 3.08
CA VAL A 81 8.54 -3.56 4.17
C VAL A 81 8.12 -2.10 4.27
N ILE A 82 7.56 -1.72 5.43
CA ILE A 82 7.19 -0.34 5.72
C ILE A 82 8.38 0.36 6.40
N VAL A 83 8.85 1.46 5.81
CA VAL A 83 10.02 2.21 6.30
C VAL A 83 9.58 3.56 6.86
N PHE A 84 9.94 3.80 8.12
CA PHE A 84 9.80 5.09 8.80
C PHE A 84 11.14 5.83 8.81
N GLU A 85 11.11 7.14 8.66
CA GLU A 85 12.30 7.98 8.88
C GLU A 85 12.60 8.00 10.39
N PRO A 86 13.88 8.07 10.81
CA PRO A 86 14.21 8.12 12.23
C PRO A 86 13.68 9.41 12.86
N GLY A 87 13.00 9.29 14.00
CA GLY A 87 12.52 10.42 14.79
C GLY A 87 11.27 10.08 15.62
N ARG A 88 10.63 11.10 16.20
CA ARG A 88 9.43 10.91 17.03
C ARG A 88 8.17 10.94 16.17
N TYR A 89 7.27 10.00 16.43
CA TYR A 89 5.92 9.99 15.87
C TYR A 89 4.89 9.98 16.99
N ASP A 90 3.88 10.84 16.89
CA ASP A 90 2.81 10.94 17.87
C ASP A 90 1.55 10.21 17.35
N ILE A 91 1.04 9.29 18.17
CA ILE A 91 -0.17 8.51 17.88
C ILE A 91 -1.11 8.69 19.07
N TRP A 92 -2.26 9.32 18.82
CA TRP A 92 -3.31 9.50 19.83
C TRP A 92 -4.52 8.63 19.52
N THR A 93 -5.45 8.56 20.47
CA THR A 93 -6.68 7.76 20.34
C THR A 93 -7.63 8.32 19.29
N ASP A 94 -7.51 9.61 18.98
CA ASP A 94 -8.35 10.27 17.98
C ASP A 94 -7.99 9.76 16.59
N GLY A 95 -8.96 9.17 15.88
CA GLY A 95 -8.71 8.53 14.58
C GLY A 95 -8.14 7.10 14.68
N ALA A 96 -7.98 6.52 15.88
CA ALA A 96 -7.62 5.12 16.04
C ALA A 96 -8.81 4.19 15.74
N VAL A 97 -8.56 3.09 15.02
CA VAL A 97 -9.59 2.09 14.72
C VAL A 97 -10.00 1.37 16.01
N ARG A 98 -11.31 1.38 16.30
CA ARG A 98 -11.87 0.67 17.45
C ARG A 98 -12.25 -0.74 17.04
N LYS A 99 -11.71 -1.73 17.74
CA LYS A 99 -12.06 -3.13 17.54
C LYS A 99 -12.07 -3.86 18.88
N GLU A 100 -13.15 -4.60 19.13
CA GLU A 100 -13.19 -5.52 20.26
C GLU A 100 -12.23 -6.68 19.98
N ILE A 101 -11.24 -6.86 20.85
CA ILE A 101 -10.26 -7.95 20.78
C ILE A 101 -10.21 -8.68 22.11
N TYR A 102 -10.08 -10.01 22.05
CA TYR A 102 -9.92 -10.88 23.21
C TYR A 102 -8.47 -11.36 23.27
N ILE A 103 -7.75 -10.97 24.31
CA ILE A 103 -6.34 -11.36 24.51
C ILE A 103 -6.27 -12.27 25.73
N THR A 104 -5.85 -13.52 25.52
CA THR A 104 -6.04 -14.64 26.45
C THR A 104 -5.23 -14.58 27.74
N ASN A 105 -4.26 -13.67 27.88
CA ASN A 105 -3.36 -13.62 29.03
C ASN A 105 -3.12 -12.21 29.61
N ILE A 106 -4.02 -11.26 29.33
CA ILE A 106 -3.98 -9.95 29.99
C ILE A 106 -4.83 -10.02 31.25
N ARG A 107 -4.20 -9.80 32.43
CA ARG A 107 -4.91 -9.70 33.72
C ARG A 107 -5.77 -8.44 33.73
N GLY A 108 -7.02 -8.61 33.33
CA GLY A 108 -8.05 -7.58 33.30
C GLY A 108 -9.27 -8.19 32.66
N GLU A 109 -10.08 -8.85 33.48
CA GLU A 109 -11.52 -9.11 33.29
C GLU A 109 -12.05 -8.59 31.95
N GLY A 110 -12.22 -9.46 30.95
CA GLY A 110 -13.04 -9.28 29.74
C GLY A 110 -13.31 -7.85 29.26
N ARG A 111 -12.34 -6.94 29.32
CA ARG A 111 -12.59 -5.52 29.04
C ARG A 111 -12.57 -5.37 27.55
N LYS A 112 -13.74 -5.03 27.01
CA LYS A 112 -13.89 -4.40 25.70
C LYS A 112 -12.83 -3.31 25.56
N VAL A 113 -11.78 -3.56 24.77
CA VAL A 113 -10.78 -2.55 24.43
C VAL A 113 -11.39 -1.64 23.35
N GLY A 114 -12.49 -0.98 23.71
CA GLY A 114 -13.10 0.12 22.97
C GLY A 114 -12.99 1.35 23.85
N GLY A 115 -11.84 2.03 23.82
CA GLY A 115 -11.60 3.21 24.65
C GLY A 115 -12.42 4.44 24.23
N GLY A 116 -13.74 4.38 24.29
CA GLY A 116 -14.62 5.54 24.37
C GLY A 116 -15.24 5.49 25.75
N VAL A 117 -14.63 6.19 26.71
CA VAL A 117 -15.16 6.34 28.07
C VAL A 117 -16.51 7.04 27.96
N ARG A 118 -17.62 6.28 28.02
CA ARG A 118 -18.92 6.75 28.49
C ARG A 118 -19.65 5.60 29.19
N GLU A 119 -19.92 5.84 30.48
CA GLU A 119 -21.17 5.62 31.24
C GLU A 119 -22.07 4.43 30.82
N ALA A 120 -22.75 3.70 31.71
CA ALA A 120 -23.19 4.01 33.06
C ALA A 120 -23.37 2.68 33.82
N CYS A 121 -23.21 2.75 35.14
CA CYS A 121 -23.74 1.75 36.05
C CYS A 121 -25.26 1.95 36.14
N GLY A 122 -26.02 0.88 35.94
CA GLY A 122 -27.48 0.79 36.10
C GLY A 122 -27.88 -0.67 36.16
#